data_AF-A0A1Y0NE57-F1
#
_entry.id   AF-A0A1Y0NE57-F1
#
_cell.length_a   1.000
_cell.length_b   1.000
_cell.length_c   1.000
_cell.angle_alpha   90.00
_cell.angle_beta   90.00
_cell.angle_gamma   90.00
#
_symmetry.space_group_name_H-M   'P 1'
#
loop_
_entity.id
_entity.type
_entity.pdbx_description
1 polymer ?
#
loop_
_entity_poly.entity_id
_entity_poly.type
_entity_poly.pdbx_seq_one_letter_code
_entity_poly.pdbx_strand_id
1 'polypeptide(L)'
;MARPTIATSTDVRAAVLALLRDAGASESPSGQTFRRVVSVRKVRAYLGGGNPSTIGREINAAEAELVRDGAPLPALAELPADIAVLMTQLWQAAVGVQLDEVLALKTQAQGVADAARSALTEAQLRCEVLMQELVELRAGISERDARLAQALAKQATHETQITALTAELEVSRARAENLGAELAAKEASASAAIASARDRYDGLARQLMLETEQQRQATQLENGRLAGQLKFAEKREATQLARIAHVENELQEVRAQKDQAVGEISALKYVNTALRAQVDGFLSALPKSQANGAPPVANLAKARKRVTKSGQNVASTKRTKPESLL
;
A
#
# COMPACT_ATOMS: atom_id res chain seq x y z
N MET A 1 24.14 39.41 84.38
CA MET A 1 24.81 38.76 85.53
C MET A 1 23.79 37.94 86.29
N ALA A 2 23.94 36.61 86.30
CA ALA A 2 22.98 35.69 86.92
C ALA A 2 23.09 35.74 88.45
N ARG A 3 21.95 35.75 89.14
CA ARG A 3 21.84 35.78 90.60
C ARG A 3 22.47 34.52 91.21
N PRO A 4 23.20 34.60 92.34
CA PRO A 4 23.64 33.41 93.05
C PRO A 4 22.40 32.68 93.62
N THR A 5 22.20 31.44 93.18
CA THR A 5 21.22 30.52 93.75
C THR A 5 21.50 30.33 95.24
N ILE A 6 20.48 30.56 96.07
CA ILE A 6 20.54 30.27 97.50
C ILE A 6 20.54 28.74 97.61
N ALA A 7 21.71 28.14 97.82
CA ALA A 7 21.82 26.72 98.10
C ALA A 7 20.96 26.37 99.32
N THR A 8 20.00 25.47 99.15
CA THR A 8 19.14 25.01 100.24
C THR A 8 19.84 23.91 101.06
N SER A 9 19.47 23.72 102.33
CA SER A 9 20.08 22.69 103.22
C SER A 9 20.04 21.29 102.60
N THR A 10 18.96 20.96 101.89
CA THR A 10 18.79 19.70 101.16
C THR A 10 19.80 19.54 100.02
N ASP A 11 20.11 20.62 99.30
CA ASP A 11 21.08 20.58 98.20
C ASP A 11 22.50 20.37 98.74
N VAL A 12 22.83 21.02 99.86
CA VAL A 12 24.13 20.83 100.53
C VAL A 12 24.26 19.39 101.01
N ARG A 13 23.23 18.81 101.62
CA ARG A 13 23.24 17.41 102.07
C ARG A 13 23.39 16.42 100.91
N ALA A 14 22.68 16.65 99.80
CA ALA A 14 22.80 15.84 98.59
C ALA A 14 24.22 15.91 98.00
N ALA A 15 24.83 17.10 97.96
CA ALA A 15 26.19 17.29 97.50
C ALA A 15 27.23 16.62 98.41
N VAL A 16 27.03 16.66 99.74
CA VAL A 16 27.90 15.95 100.71
C VAL A 16 27.84 14.43 100.49
N LEU A 17 26.65 13.86 100.31
CA LEU A 17 26.48 12.43 100.05
C LEU A 17 27.05 12.01 98.68
N ALA A 18 26.91 12.85 97.66
CA ALA A 18 27.51 12.62 96.35
C ALA A 18 29.05 12.59 96.44
N LEU A 19 29.66 13.57 97.12
CA LEU A 19 31.11 13.61 97.31
C LEU A 19 31.65 12.42 98.11
N LEU A 20 30.90 11.92 99.10
CA LEU A 20 31.27 10.71 99.85
C LEU A 20 31.17 9.45 98.99
N ARG A 21 30.14 9.34 98.14
CA ARG A 21 29.97 8.23 97.19
C ARG A 21 31.08 8.22 96.14
N ASP A 22 31.41 9.38 95.57
CA ASP A 22 32.48 9.53 94.58
C ASP A 22 33.86 9.17 95.16
N ALA A 23 34.07 9.43 96.46
CA ALA A 23 35.29 9.05 97.16
C ALA A 23 35.32 7.59 97.63
N GLY A 24 34.26 6.82 97.36
CA GLY A 24 34.15 5.42 97.81
C GLY A 24 34.12 5.26 99.33
N ALA A 25 33.70 6.28 100.07
CA ALA A 25 33.59 6.19 101.53
C ALA A 25 32.42 5.27 101.93
N SER A 26 32.60 4.51 103.00
CA SER A 26 31.55 3.63 103.56
C SER A 26 30.28 4.43 103.93
N GLU A 27 29.13 3.76 103.97
CA GLU A 27 27.83 4.35 104.35
C GLU A 27 27.83 5.01 105.74
N SER A 28 28.87 4.77 106.55
CA SER A 28 29.17 5.47 107.81
C SER A 28 30.66 5.86 107.83
N PRO A 29 31.02 7.07 107.33
CA PRO A 29 32.41 7.51 107.29
C PRO A 29 32.90 7.90 108.70
N SER A 30 34.18 7.65 108.99
CA SER A 30 34.83 8.21 110.19
C SER A 30 34.99 9.72 110.05
N GLY A 31 35.01 10.46 111.17
CA GLY A 31 35.12 11.93 111.14
C GLY A 31 36.36 12.46 110.40
N GLN A 32 37.49 11.74 110.46
CA GLN A 32 38.68 12.08 109.68
C GLN A 32 38.47 11.90 108.17
N THR A 33 37.75 10.85 107.76
CA THR A 33 37.46 10.58 106.34
C THR A 33 36.48 11.62 105.79
N PHE A 34 35.45 11.96 106.57
CA PHE A 34 34.47 12.99 106.22
C PHE A 34 35.12 14.35 105.95
N ARG A 35 35.98 14.84 106.86
CA ARG A 35 36.67 16.14 106.72
C ARG A 35 37.69 16.20 105.57
N ARG A 36 38.27 15.06 105.18
CA ARG A 36 39.21 14.99 104.05
C ARG A 36 38.49 15.08 102.71
N VAL A 37 37.32 14.46 102.61
CA VAL A 37 36.53 14.39 101.37
C VAL A 37 35.69 15.66 101.20
N VAL A 38 35.00 16.08 102.26
CA VAL A 38 34.02 17.16 102.26
C VAL A 38 34.65 18.45 102.75
N SER A 39 34.58 19.51 101.94
CA SER A 39 35.01 20.86 102.35
C SER A 39 34.07 21.91 101.74
N VAL A 40 33.95 23.06 102.41
CA VAL A 40 33.09 24.18 101.95
C VAL A 40 33.39 24.56 100.50
N ARG A 41 34.66 24.56 100.10
CA ARG A 41 35.08 24.89 98.73
C ARG A 41 34.59 23.85 97.72
N LYS A 42 34.71 22.56 98.03
CA LYS A 42 34.28 21.46 97.13
C LYS A 42 32.77 21.41 97.00
N VAL A 43 32.04 21.53 98.10
CA VAL A 43 30.57 21.54 98.10
C VAL A 43 30.04 22.76 97.34
N ARG A 44 30.65 23.94 97.54
CA ARG A 44 30.29 25.16 96.79
C ARG A 44 30.56 25.05 95.28
N ALA A 45 31.67 24.41 94.90
CA ALA A 45 31.97 24.14 93.50
C ALA A 45 30.97 23.18 92.86
N TYR A 46 30.56 22.14 93.60
CA TYR A 46 29.56 21.16 93.17
C TYR A 46 28.17 21.79 92.97
N LEU A 47 27.80 22.73 93.83
CA LEU A 47 26.53 23.47 93.76
C LEU A 47 26.55 24.65 92.78
N GLY A 48 27.69 24.95 92.16
CA GLY A 48 27.84 26.08 91.23
C GLY A 48 27.76 27.48 91.88
N GLY A 49 27.78 27.58 93.21
CA GLY A 49 27.61 28.84 93.94
C GLY A 49 27.14 28.67 95.39
N GLY A 50 26.78 29.79 96.03
CA GLY A 50 26.23 29.82 97.39
C GLY A 50 27.09 30.58 98.42
N ASN A 51 26.48 30.92 99.56
CA ASN A 51 27.12 31.61 100.68
C ASN A 51 27.99 30.61 101.48
N PRO A 52 29.31 30.86 101.63
CA PRO A 52 30.22 29.91 102.30
C PRO A 52 29.87 29.65 103.78
N SER A 53 29.28 30.63 104.47
CA SER A 53 28.95 30.50 105.89
C SER A 53 27.75 29.58 106.13
N THR A 54 26.76 29.57 105.24
CA THR A 54 25.61 28.67 105.32
C THR A 54 26.02 27.24 104.95
N ILE A 55 26.80 27.08 103.88
CA ILE A 55 27.36 25.78 103.47
C ILE A 55 28.21 25.17 104.59
N GLY A 56 29.03 25.96 105.29
CA GLY A 56 29.84 25.46 106.41
C GLY A 56 29.01 24.95 107.60
N ARG A 57 27.89 25.60 107.93
CA ARG A 57 27.00 25.14 109.01
C ARG A 57 26.29 23.84 108.65
N GLU A 58 25.81 23.72 107.42
CA GLU A 58 25.14 22.52 106.94
C GLU A 58 26.09 21.32 106.80
N ILE A 59 27.36 21.55 106.43
CA ILE A 59 28.39 20.50 106.43
C ILE A 59 28.62 19.96 107.84
N ASN A 60 28.72 20.84 108.85
CA ASN A 60 28.93 20.41 110.24
C ASN A 60 27.71 19.65 110.80
N ALA A 61 26.49 20.06 110.43
CA ALA A 61 25.28 19.34 110.79
C ALA A 61 25.25 17.94 110.14
N ALA A 62 25.62 17.84 108.85
CA ALA A 62 25.73 16.57 108.15
C ALA A 62 26.85 15.67 108.72
N GLU A 63 27.97 16.24 109.19
CA GLU A 63 29.04 15.49 109.87
C GLU A 63 28.52 14.82 111.14
N ALA A 64 27.78 15.56 111.98
CA ALA A 64 27.24 15.04 113.23
C ALA A 64 26.20 13.91 113.02
N GLU A 65 25.45 13.94 111.92
CA GLU A 65 24.47 12.89 111.61
C GLU A 65 25.11 11.65 110.97
N LEU A 66 26.12 11.83 110.12
CA LEU A 66 26.68 10.74 109.30
C LEU A 66 27.85 10.03 109.97
N VAL A 67 28.58 10.71 110.86
CA VAL A 67 29.68 10.12 111.61
C VAL A 67 29.13 9.49 112.88
N ARG A 68 28.93 8.17 112.87
CA ARG A 68 28.67 7.39 114.08
C ARG A 68 29.95 7.35 114.92
N ASP A 69 30.03 8.17 115.96
CA ASP A 69 30.95 7.91 117.07
C ASP A 69 30.54 6.58 117.72
N GLY A 70 31.51 5.67 117.82
CA GLY A 70 31.29 4.26 118.13
C GLY A 70 30.47 4.04 119.40
N ALA A 71 29.26 3.50 119.25
CA ALA A 71 28.50 2.94 120.35
C ALA A 71 29.22 1.66 120.85
N PRO A 72 29.54 1.53 122.15
CA PRO A 72 30.12 0.31 122.68
C PRO A 72 29.06 -0.81 122.66
N LEU A 73 29.41 -1.98 122.10
CA LEU A 73 28.57 -3.18 122.19
C LEU A 73 28.38 -3.58 123.67
N PRO A 74 27.17 -3.99 124.10
CA PRO A 74 26.97 -4.53 125.44
C PRO A 74 27.71 -5.87 125.59
N ALA A 75 28.41 -6.03 126.73
CA ALA A 75 29.14 -7.24 127.08
C ALA A 75 28.18 -8.45 127.19
N LEU A 76 28.43 -9.49 126.39
CA LEU A 76 27.76 -10.78 126.52
C LEU A 76 28.18 -11.45 127.84
N ALA A 77 27.21 -11.86 128.64
CA ALA A 77 27.44 -12.66 129.84
C ALA A 77 28.15 -13.98 129.49
N GLU A 78 29.15 -14.37 130.29
CA GLU A 78 29.98 -15.55 130.07
C GLU A 78 29.12 -16.83 130.09
N LEU A 79 28.86 -17.39 128.90
CA LEU A 79 28.25 -18.72 128.76
C LEU A 79 29.24 -19.79 129.25
N PRO A 80 28.77 -20.86 129.92
CA PRO A 80 29.59 -22.02 130.26
C PRO A 80 30.33 -22.58 129.03
N ALA A 81 31.60 -22.96 129.20
CA ALA A 81 32.51 -23.32 128.11
C ALA A 81 31.95 -24.41 127.18
N ASP A 82 31.30 -25.44 127.73
CA ASP A 82 30.71 -26.54 126.95
C ASP A 82 29.55 -26.07 126.06
N ILE A 83 28.76 -25.10 126.53
CA ILE A 83 27.65 -24.50 125.77
C ILE A 83 28.21 -23.55 124.69
N ALA A 84 29.26 -22.80 124.99
CA ALA A 84 29.92 -21.93 124.02
C ALA A 84 30.51 -22.73 122.84
N VAL A 85 31.10 -23.91 123.09
CA VAL A 85 31.61 -24.80 122.04
C VAL A 85 30.47 -25.33 121.17
N LEU A 86 29.37 -25.82 121.77
CA LEU A 86 28.19 -26.29 121.03
C LEU A 86 27.54 -25.19 120.19
N MET A 87 27.40 -23.98 120.74
CA MET A 87 26.85 -22.83 120.02
C MET A 87 27.77 -22.38 118.88
N THR A 88 29.10 -22.46 119.08
CA THR A 88 30.06 -22.16 118.01
C THR A 88 29.99 -23.19 116.89
N GLN A 89 29.85 -24.48 117.21
CA GLN A 89 29.66 -25.55 116.22
C GLN A 89 28.33 -25.42 115.47
N LEU A 90 27.23 -25.14 116.16
CA LEU A 90 25.92 -24.88 115.55
C LEU A 90 25.95 -23.65 114.65
N TRP A 91 26.61 -22.58 115.08
CA TRP A 91 26.79 -21.37 114.28
C TRP A 91 27.64 -21.64 113.04
N GLN A 92 28.78 -22.34 113.17
CA GLN A 92 29.63 -22.73 112.04
C GLN A 92 28.88 -23.63 111.05
N ALA A 93 28.08 -24.59 111.54
CA ALA A 93 27.25 -25.44 110.69
C ALA A 93 26.16 -24.64 109.96
N ALA A 94 25.47 -23.73 110.66
CA ALA A 94 24.46 -22.86 110.05
C ALA A 94 25.06 -21.92 108.99
N VAL A 95 26.22 -21.32 109.28
CA VAL A 95 26.97 -20.48 108.31
C VAL A 95 27.44 -21.31 107.12
N GLY A 96 27.89 -22.54 107.33
CA GLY A 96 28.26 -23.47 106.26
C GLY A 96 27.10 -23.75 105.31
N VAL A 97 25.93 -24.12 105.85
CA VAL A 97 24.71 -24.37 105.06
C VAL A 97 24.28 -23.11 104.29
N GLN A 98 24.29 -21.93 104.93
CA GLN A 98 23.96 -20.69 104.24
C GLN A 98 24.97 -20.33 103.14
N LEU A 99 26.27 -20.58 103.35
CA LEU A 99 27.28 -20.36 102.33
C LEU A 99 27.07 -21.29 101.13
N ASP A 100 26.76 -22.57 101.38
CA ASP A 100 26.46 -23.54 100.34
C ASP A 100 25.22 -23.16 99.53
N GLU A 101 24.15 -22.70 100.19
CA GLU A 101 22.94 -22.16 99.54
C GLU A 101 23.25 -20.93 98.68
N VAL A 102 24.08 -19.99 99.17
CA VAL A 102 24.49 -18.82 98.39
C VAL A 102 25.34 -19.22 97.19
N LEU A 103 26.23 -20.20 97.34
CA LEU A 103 27.02 -20.73 96.23
C LEU A 103 26.13 -21.43 95.20
N ALA A 104 25.14 -22.22 95.64
CA ALA A 104 24.15 -22.86 94.77
C ALA A 104 23.28 -21.83 94.03
N LEU A 105 22.82 -20.78 94.71
CA LEU A 105 22.09 -19.68 94.08
C LEU A 105 22.96 -18.93 93.08
N LYS A 106 24.25 -18.71 93.38
CA LYS A 106 25.19 -18.07 92.46
C LYS A 106 25.41 -18.90 91.20
N THR A 107 25.63 -20.21 91.33
CA THR A 107 25.81 -21.10 90.17
C THR A 107 24.52 -21.21 89.36
N GLN A 108 23.35 -21.29 90.01
CA GLN A 108 22.06 -21.27 89.34
C GLN A 108 21.82 -19.95 88.59
N ALA A 109 22.10 -18.80 89.21
CA ALA A 109 21.96 -17.49 88.57
C ALA A 109 22.93 -17.32 87.39
N GLN A 110 24.16 -17.83 87.50
CA GLN A 110 25.11 -17.88 86.39
C GLN A 110 24.59 -18.76 85.25
N GLY A 111 24.07 -19.95 85.56
CA GLY A 111 23.47 -20.84 84.56
C GLY A 111 22.27 -20.20 83.83
N VAL A 112 21.40 -19.50 84.55
CA VAL A 112 20.28 -18.76 83.95
C VAL A 112 20.78 -17.60 83.08
N ALA A 113 21.79 -16.85 83.53
CA ALA A 113 22.37 -15.76 82.76
C ALA A 113 23.03 -16.25 81.46
N ASP A 114 23.75 -17.36 81.51
CA ASP A 114 24.41 -17.94 80.34
C ASP A 114 23.39 -18.55 79.35
N ALA A 115 22.33 -19.20 79.84
CA ALA A 115 21.22 -19.67 79.02
C ALA A 115 20.44 -18.50 78.37
N ALA A 116 20.22 -17.41 79.08
CA ALA A 116 19.58 -16.22 78.51
C ALA A 116 20.45 -15.56 77.44
N ARG A 117 21.77 -15.52 77.65
CA ARG A 117 22.74 -15.02 76.66
C ARG A 117 22.75 -15.90 75.41
N SER A 118 22.81 -17.22 75.55
CA SER A 118 22.80 -18.12 74.39
C SER A 118 21.50 -18.00 73.60
N ALA A 119 20.34 -17.96 74.27
CA ALA A 119 19.05 -17.75 73.63
C ALA A 119 18.96 -16.40 72.91
N LEU A 120 19.52 -15.32 73.50
CA LEU A 120 19.59 -14.01 72.86
C LEU A 120 20.47 -14.04 71.61
N THR A 121 21.65 -14.67 71.67
CA THR A 121 22.52 -14.79 70.49
C THR A 121 21.87 -15.63 69.39
N GLU A 122 21.17 -16.71 69.74
CA GLU A 122 20.45 -17.53 68.76
C GLU A 122 19.30 -16.75 68.11
N ALA A 123 18.52 -16.00 68.90
CA ALA A 123 17.47 -15.16 68.38
C ALA A 123 18.01 -14.06 67.44
N GLN A 124 19.14 -13.45 67.78
CA GLN A 124 19.82 -12.46 66.93
C GLN A 124 20.25 -13.07 65.59
N LEU A 125 20.91 -14.23 65.61
CA LEU A 125 21.32 -14.92 64.38
C LEU A 125 20.10 -15.31 63.51
N ARG A 126 19.01 -15.79 64.13
CA ARG A 126 17.76 -16.07 63.41
C ARG A 126 17.16 -14.80 62.77
N CYS A 127 17.19 -13.67 63.48
CA CYS A 127 16.74 -12.40 62.93
C CYS A 127 17.60 -11.96 61.73
N GLU A 128 18.93 -12.11 61.81
CA GLU A 128 19.85 -11.78 60.71
C GLU A 128 19.58 -12.64 59.47
N VAL A 129 19.39 -13.96 59.64
CA VAL A 129 19.04 -14.88 58.54
C VAL A 129 17.72 -14.47 57.90
N LEU A 130 16.67 -14.24 58.69
CA LEU A 130 15.37 -13.80 58.18
C LEU A 130 15.45 -12.45 57.46
N MET A 131 16.27 -11.53 57.94
CA MET A 131 16.51 -10.26 57.25
C MET A 131 17.20 -10.46 55.90
N GLN A 132 18.18 -11.37 55.82
CA GLN A 132 18.83 -11.70 54.57
C GLN A 132 17.85 -12.36 53.58
N GLU A 133 17.07 -13.35 54.03
CA GLU A 133 16.02 -13.99 53.21
C GLU A 133 15.01 -12.97 52.69
N LEU A 134 14.58 -12.00 53.52
CA LEU A 134 13.69 -10.93 53.08
C LEU A 134 14.32 -10.04 52.00
N VAL A 135 15.62 -9.75 52.08
CA VAL A 135 16.34 -8.99 51.06
C VAL A 135 16.42 -9.78 49.75
N GLU A 136 16.74 -11.07 49.82
CA GLU A 136 16.82 -11.95 48.65
C GLU A 136 15.44 -12.12 47.97
N LEU A 137 14.38 -12.29 48.74
CA LEU A 137 13.01 -12.36 48.23
C LEU A 137 12.60 -11.04 47.56
N ARG A 138 12.92 -9.89 48.15
CA ARG A 138 12.65 -8.57 47.55
C ARG A 138 13.43 -8.37 46.25
N ALA A 139 14.69 -8.77 46.21
CA ALA A 139 15.49 -8.73 45.00
C ALA A 139 14.87 -9.62 43.91
N GLY A 140 14.48 -10.85 44.26
CA GLY A 140 13.83 -11.77 43.34
C GLY A 140 12.45 -11.29 42.84
N ILE A 141 11.68 -10.56 43.66
CA ILE A 141 10.43 -9.91 43.21
C ILE A 141 10.75 -8.79 42.20
N SER A 142 11.69 -7.90 42.53
CA SER A 142 12.08 -6.80 41.64
C SER A 142 12.61 -7.28 40.28
N GLU A 143 13.33 -8.40 40.26
CA GLU A 143 13.81 -9.01 39.02
C GLU A 143 12.66 -9.59 38.20
N ARG A 144 11.70 -10.28 38.83
CA ARG A 144 10.51 -10.80 38.15
C ARG A 144 9.66 -9.66 37.58
N ASP A 145 9.49 -8.57 38.33
CA ASP A 145 8.76 -7.38 37.87
C ASP A 145 9.44 -6.74 36.65
N ALA A 146 10.77 -6.64 36.66
CA ALA A 146 11.53 -6.14 35.50
C ALA A 146 11.37 -7.05 34.28
N ARG A 147 11.43 -8.38 34.46
CA ARG A 147 11.20 -9.36 33.38
C ARG A 147 9.78 -9.30 32.84
N LEU A 148 8.78 -9.12 33.72
CA LEU A 148 7.37 -8.97 33.34
C LEU A 148 7.16 -7.68 32.55
N ALA A 149 7.70 -6.55 33.02
CA ALA A 149 7.65 -5.28 32.31
C ALA A 149 8.30 -5.38 30.92
N GLN A 150 9.45 -6.06 30.81
CA GLN A 150 10.11 -6.30 29.53
C GLN A 150 9.26 -7.18 28.60
N ALA A 151 8.62 -8.22 29.12
CA ALA A 151 7.74 -9.10 28.34
C ALA A 151 6.50 -8.35 27.83
N LEU A 152 5.87 -7.53 28.67
CA LEU A 152 4.74 -6.68 28.27
C LEU A 152 5.14 -5.66 27.20
N ALA A 153 6.32 -5.04 27.34
CA ALA A 153 6.83 -4.13 26.33
C ALA A 153 7.05 -4.83 24.97
N LYS A 154 7.64 -6.04 24.98
CA LYS A 154 7.81 -6.86 23.77
C LYS A 154 6.46 -7.25 23.17
N GLN A 155 5.49 -7.66 24.00
CA GLN A 155 4.14 -8.00 23.54
C GLN A 155 3.47 -6.80 22.85
N ALA A 156 3.51 -5.62 23.47
CA ALA A 156 2.97 -4.40 22.86
C ALA A 156 3.62 -4.10 21.50
N THR A 157 4.95 -4.27 21.38
CA THR A 157 5.63 -4.09 20.07
C THR A 157 5.17 -5.11 19.03
N HIS A 158 5.01 -6.38 19.41
CA HIS A 158 4.51 -7.40 18.49
C HIS A 158 3.04 -7.16 18.08
N GLU A 159 2.19 -6.71 19.01
CA GLU A 159 0.81 -6.33 18.69
C GLU A 159 0.77 -5.18 17.68
N THR A 160 1.60 -4.15 17.85
CA THR A 160 1.70 -3.06 16.85
C THR A 160 2.22 -3.52 15.49
N GLN A 161 3.13 -4.50 15.46
CA GLN A 161 3.63 -5.07 14.21
C GLN A 161 2.56 -5.91 13.52
N ILE A 162 1.81 -6.71 14.27
CA ILE A 162 0.71 -7.52 13.75
C ILE A 162 -0.36 -6.61 13.15
N THR A 163 -0.77 -5.54 13.84
CA THR A 163 -1.78 -4.61 13.31
C THR A 163 -1.29 -3.86 12.06
N ALA A 164 0.00 -3.50 12.00
CA ALA A 164 0.59 -2.90 10.81
C ALA A 164 0.59 -3.89 9.63
N LEU A 165 1.07 -5.12 9.84
CA LEU A 165 1.12 -6.15 8.81
C LEU A 165 -0.27 -6.58 8.32
N THR A 166 -1.26 -6.67 9.20
CA THR A 166 -2.64 -6.95 8.77
C THR A 166 -3.20 -5.82 7.93
N ALA A 167 -2.95 -4.56 8.29
CA ALA A 167 -3.35 -3.41 7.47
C ALA A 167 -2.66 -3.42 6.09
N GLU A 168 -1.35 -3.72 6.03
CA GLU A 168 -0.62 -3.86 4.76
C GLU A 168 -1.17 -5.00 3.89
N LEU A 169 -1.50 -6.13 4.52
CA LEU A 169 -2.05 -7.30 3.85
C LEU A 169 -3.42 -6.97 3.24
N GLU A 170 -4.31 -6.32 3.98
CA GLU A 170 -5.62 -5.89 3.47
C GLU A 170 -5.48 -4.88 2.32
N VAL A 171 -4.55 -3.92 2.41
CA VAL A 171 -4.25 -3.01 1.30
C VAL A 171 -3.75 -3.78 0.07
N SER A 172 -2.90 -4.80 0.26
CA SER A 172 -2.38 -5.62 -0.83
C SER A 172 -3.47 -6.47 -1.49
N ARG A 173 -4.42 -7.01 -0.71
CA ARG A 173 -5.59 -7.75 -1.19
C ARG A 173 -6.49 -6.85 -2.03
N ALA A 174 -6.85 -5.67 -1.52
CA ALA A 174 -7.66 -4.70 -2.25
C ALA A 174 -7.01 -4.29 -3.58
N ARG A 175 -5.67 -4.12 -3.60
CA ARG A 175 -4.93 -3.85 -4.84
C ARG A 175 -4.99 -5.02 -5.83
N ALA A 176 -4.83 -6.25 -5.35
CA ALA A 176 -4.92 -7.44 -6.20
C ALA A 176 -6.32 -7.63 -6.79
N GLU A 177 -7.37 -7.39 -5.99
CA GLU A 177 -8.76 -7.43 -6.45
C GLU A 177 -9.03 -6.36 -7.52
N ASN A 178 -8.58 -5.12 -7.30
CA ASN A 178 -8.72 -4.04 -8.27
C ASN A 178 -8.00 -4.35 -9.59
N LEU A 179 -6.76 -4.84 -9.54
CA LEU A 179 -6.02 -5.25 -10.73
C LEU A 179 -6.69 -6.43 -11.44
N GLY A 180 -7.25 -7.38 -10.70
CA GLY A 180 -8.04 -8.49 -11.25
C GLY A 180 -9.28 -7.99 -11.98
N ALA A 181 -10.01 -7.03 -11.40
CA ALA A 181 -11.17 -6.41 -12.04
C ALA A 181 -10.78 -5.62 -13.31
N GLU A 182 -9.67 -4.88 -13.28
CA GLU A 182 -9.17 -4.15 -14.45
C GLU A 182 -8.75 -5.09 -15.59
N LEU A 183 -8.10 -6.22 -15.27
CA LEU A 183 -7.74 -7.23 -16.27
C LEU A 183 -8.99 -7.86 -16.88
N ALA A 184 -9.95 -8.28 -16.07
CA ALA A 184 -11.21 -8.85 -16.55
C ALA A 184 -11.99 -7.85 -17.44
N ALA A 185 -12.01 -6.57 -17.07
CA ALA A 185 -12.63 -5.52 -17.88
C ALA A 185 -11.91 -5.32 -19.23
N LYS A 186 -10.56 -5.33 -19.23
CA LYS A 186 -9.77 -5.25 -20.45
C LYS A 186 -10.00 -6.45 -21.36
N GLU A 187 -10.03 -7.66 -20.83
CA GLU A 187 -10.31 -8.89 -21.58
C GLU A 187 -11.73 -8.89 -22.17
N ALA A 188 -12.73 -8.45 -21.39
CA ALA A 188 -14.09 -8.28 -21.88
C ALA A 188 -14.16 -7.23 -23.01
N SER A 189 -13.47 -6.11 -22.87
CA SER A 189 -13.43 -5.08 -23.91
C SER A 189 -12.73 -5.57 -25.20
N ALA A 190 -11.64 -6.33 -25.07
CA ALA A 190 -10.89 -6.87 -26.19
C ALA A 190 -11.69 -7.94 -26.94
N SER A 191 -12.35 -8.84 -26.21
CA SER A 191 -13.21 -9.87 -26.82
C SER A 191 -14.41 -9.24 -27.54
N ALA A 192 -15.04 -8.21 -26.96
CA ALA A 192 -16.09 -7.44 -27.63
C ALA A 192 -15.60 -6.72 -28.90
N ALA A 193 -14.41 -6.11 -28.85
CA ALA A 193 -13.81 -5.45 -30.01
C ALA A 193 -13.54 -6.46 -31.14
N ILE A 194 -12.99 -7.64 -30.82
CA ILE A 194 -12.75 -8.72 -31.79
C ILE A 194 -14.08 -9.21 -32.40
N ALA A 195 -15.11 -9.43 -31.58
CA ALA A 195 -16.43 -9.83 -32.07
C ALA A 195 -17.00 -8.78 -33.04
N SER A 196 -16.97 -7.50 -32.67
CA SER A 196 -17.45 -6.41 -33.53
C SER A 196 -16.66 -6.29 -34.84
N ALA A 197 -15.35 -6.55 -34.81
CA ALA A 197 -14.51 -6.55 -36.00
C ALA A 197 -14.89 -7.70 -36.93
N ARG A 198 -15.10 -8.91 -36.38
CA ARG A 198 -15.56 -10.08 -37.15
C ARG A 198 -16.89 -9.83 -37.82
N ASP A 199 -17.87 -9.27 -37.10
CA ASP A 199 -19.18 -8.94 -37.67
C ASP A 199 -19.08 -7.95 -38.84
N ARG A 200 -18.19 -6.95 -38.73
CA ARG A 200 -17.92 -6.00 -39.83
C ARG A 200 -17.25 -6.66 -41.02
N TYR A 201 -16.25 -7.52 -40.79
CA TYR A 201 -15.60 -8.27 -41.86
C TYR A 201 -16.57 -9.20 -42.57
N ASP A 202 -17.41 -9.92 -41.84
CA ASP A 202 -18.43 -10.81 -42.41
C ASP A 202 -19.47 -10.01 -43.22
N GLY A 203 -19.88 -8.84 -42.71
CA GLY A 203 -20.78 -7.92 -43.42
C GLY A 203 -20.18 -7.43 -44.74
N LEU A 204 -18.93 -6.95 -44.72
CA LEU A 204 -18.21 -6.49 -45.91
C LEU A 204 -17.95 -7.63 -46.90
N ALA A 205 -17.60 -8.83 -46.42
CA ALA A 205 -17.40 -9.99 -47.26
C ALA A 205 -18.69 -10.37 -48.03
N ARG A 206 -19.84 -10.34 -47.35
CA ARG A 206 -21.15 -10.57 -48.00
C ARG A 206 -21.47 -9.49 -49.03
N GLN A 207 -21.22 -8.22 -48.71
CA GLN A 207 -21.43 -7.11 -49.66
C GLN A 207 -20.56 -7.26 -50.89
N LEU A 208 -19.27 -7.55 -50.73
CA LEU A 208 -18.34 -7.80 -51.84
C LEU A 208 -18.82 -8.95 -52.73
N MET A 209 -19.28 -10.06 -52.14
CA MET A 209 -19.81 -11.19 -52.91
C MET A 209 -21.03 -10.78 -53.73
N LEU A 210 -22.00 -10.08 -53.13
CA LEU A 210 -23.19 -9.58 -53.83
C LEU A 210 -22.83 -8.59 -54.95
N GLU A 211 -21.92 -7.65 -54.70
CA GLU A 211 -21.44 -6.71 -55.71
C GLU A 211 -20.73 -7.42 -56.86
N THR A 212 -19.89 -8.42 -56.57
CA THR A 212 -19.20 -9.19 -57.62
C THR A 212 -20.18 -10.03 -58.44
N GLU A 213 -21.23 -10.58 -57.83
CA GLU A 213 -22.30 -11.28 -58.53
C GLU A 213 -23.10 -10.33 -59.42
N GLN A 214 -23.45 -9.14 -58.93
CA GLN A 214 -24.13 -8.11 -59.71
C GLN A 214 -23.28 -7.64 -60.91
N GLN A 215 -21.98 -7.41 -60.70
CA GLN A 215 -21.05 -7.05 -61.77
C GLN A 215 -20.93 -8.16 -62.83
N ARG A 216 -20.88 -9.43 -62.42
CA ARG A 216 -20.89 -10.58 -63.35
C ARG A 216 -22.18 -10.65 -64.18
N GLN A 217 -23.33 -10.42 -63.55
CA GLN A 217 -24.61 -10.39 -64.26
C GLN A 217 -24.70 -9.21 -65.23
N ALA A 218 -24.29 -8.01 -64.81
CA ALA A 218 -24.28 -6.82 -65.66
C ALA A 218 -23.38 -7.04 -66.89
N THR A 219 -22.15 -7.53 -66.69
CA THR A 219 -21.22 -7.84 -67.79
C THR A 219 -21.75 -8.94 -68.71
N GLN A 220 -22.42 -9.97 -68.17
CA GLN A 220 -23.06 -11.01 -68.98
C GLN A 220 -24.19 -10.45 -69.86
N LEU A 221 -25.02 -9.55 -69.33
CA LEU A 221 -26.09 -8.88 -70.07
C LEU A 221 -25.52 -7.96 -71.16
N GLU A 222 -24.47 -7.19 -70.85
CA GLU A 222 -23.78 -6.33 -71.84
C GLU A 222 -23.15 -7.16 -72.96
N ASN A 223 -22.47 -8.26 -72.63
CA ASN A 223 -21.93 -9.20 -73.61
C ASN A 223 -23.03 -9.78 -74.50
N GLY A 224 -24.17 -10.15 -73.93
CA GLY A 224 -25.35 -10.59 -74.68
C GLY A 224 -25.88 -9.51 -75.64
N ARG A 225 -25.97 -8.26 -75.16
CA ARG A 225 -26.38 -7.11 -75.98
C ARG A 225 -25.41 -6.85 -77.13
N LEU A 226 -24.10 -6.82 -76.85
CA LEU A 226 -23.06 -6.61 -77.85
C LEU A 226 -23.01 -7.75 -78.87
N ALA A 227 -23.10 -9.01 -78.43
CA ALA A 227 -23.18 -10.16 -79.31
C ALA A 227 -24.42 -10.11 -80.23
N GLY A 228 -25.57 -9.64 -79.71
CA GLY A 228 -26.76 -9.39 -80.52
C GLY A 228 -26.56 -8.29 -81.57
N GLN A 229 -25.94 -7.17 -81.19
CA GLN A 229 -25.60 -6.08 -82.12
C GLN A 229 -24.62 -6.53 -83.21
N LEU A 230 -23.62 -7.32 -82.82
CA LEU A 230 -22.63 -7.89 -83.73
C LEU A 230 -23.31 -8.81 -84.75
N LYS A 231 -24.15 -9.76 -84.31
CA LYS A 231 -24.92 -10.63 -85.22
C LYS A 231 -25.83 -9.85 -86.18
N PHE A 232 -26.42 -8.73 -85.72
CA PHE A 232 -27.22 -7.87 -86.60
C PHE A 232 -26.35 -7.12 -87.61
N ALA A 233 -25.18 -6.63 -87.20
CA ALA A 233 -24.23 -5.98 -88.09
C ALA A 233 -23.70 -6.95 -89.15
N GLU A 234 -23.30 -8.17 -88.76
CA GLU A 234 -22.88 -9.25 -89.67
C GLU A 234 -23.97 -9.58 -90.69
N LYS A 235 -25.23 -9.69 -90.27
CA LYS A 235 -26.36 -9.92 -91.19
C LYS A 235 -26.53 -8.78 -92.18
N ARG A 236 -26.46 -7.52 -91.74
CA ARG A 236 -26.52 -6.37 -92.66
C ARG A 236 -25.35 -6.38 -93.64
N GLU A 237 -24.14 -6.64 -93.17
CA GLU A 237 -22.95 -6.74 -94.02
C GLU A 237 -23.13 -7.83 -95.07
N ALA A 238 -23.57 -9.03 -94.68
CA ALA A 238 -23.88 -10.11 -95.61
C ALA A 238 -24.94 -9.70 -96.66
N THR A 239 -26.00 -8.98 -96.27
CA THR A 239 -26.98 -8.46 -97.23
C THR A 239 -26.41 -7.41 -98.18
N GLN A 240 -25.50 -6.55 -97.69
CA GLN A 240 -24.83 -5.55 -98.52
C GLN A 240 -23.86 -6.21 -99.50
N LEU A 241 -23.07 -7.19 -99.06
CA LEU A 241 -22.20 -7.99 -99.92
C LEU A 241 -22.99 -8.73 -100.99
N ALA A 242 -24.14 -9.34 -100.63
CA ALA A 242 -25.02 -9.97 -101.61
C ALA A 242 -25.58 -8.97 -102.64
N ARG A 243 -25.93 -7.76 -102.21
CA ARG A 243 -26.38 -6.69 -103.12
C ARG A 243 -25.25 -6.17 -104.02
N ILE A 244 -24.04 -6.04 -103.51
CA ILE A 244 -22.86 -5.68 -104.32
C ILE A 244 -22.64 -6.75 -105.38
N ALA A 245 -22.62 -8.03 -105.01
CA ALA A 245 -22.47 -9.13 -105.95
C ALA A 245 -23.58 -9.15 -107.02
N HIS A 246 -24.83 -8.84 -106.63
CA HIS A 246 -25.94 -8.72 -107.58
C HIS A 246 -25.72 -7.56 -108.58
N VAL A 247 -25.35 -6.37 -108.10
CA VAL A 247 -25.07 -5.21 -108.96
C VAL A 247 -23.83 -5.44 -109.84
N GLU A 248 -22.82 -6.17 -109.35
CA GLU A 248 -21.66 -6.58 -110.14
C GLU A 248 -22.08 -7.53 -111.28
N ASN A 249 -22.95 -8.49 -111.00
CA ASN A 249 -23.52 -9.37 -112.02
C ASN A 249 -24.38 -8.59 -113.03
N GLU A 250 -25.26 -7.69 -112.59
CA GLU A 250 -26.02 -6.80 -113.48
C GLU A 250 -25.10 -5.95 -114.36
N LEU A 251 -24.00 -5.41 -113.81
CA LEU A 251 -23.00 -4.67 -114.58
C LEU A 251 -22.29 -5.55 -115.61
N GLN A 252 -21.99 -6.81 -115.28
CA GLN A 252 -21.43 -7.78 -116.23
C GLN A 252 -22.43 -8.10 -117.35
N GLU A 253 -23.71 -8.29 -117.02
CA GLU A 253 -24.77 -8.51 -118.00
C GLU A 253 -24.97 -7.31 -118.91
N VAL A 254 -25.00 -6.08 -118.36
CA VAL A 254 -25.10 -4.85 -119.17
C VAL A 254 -23.86 -4.67 -120.05
N ARG A 255 -22.67 -5.03 -119.57
CA ARG A 255 -21.44 -5.04 -120.40
C ARG A 255 -21.56 -6.08 -121.51
N ALA A 256 -22.02 -7.29 -121.22
CA ALA A 256 -22.24 -8.34 -122.21
C ALA A 256 -23.29 -7.92 -123.26
N GLN A 257 -24.41 -7.33 -122.84
CA GLN A 257 -25.43 -6.76 -123.72
C GLN A 257 -24.88 -5.61 -124.56
N LYS A 258 -24.06 -4.73 -123.97
CA LYS A 258 -23.38 -3.67 -124.70
C LYS A 258 -22.41 -4.24 -125.73
N ASP A 259 -21.60 -5.22 -125.36
CA ASP A 259 -20.64 -5.86 -126.26
C ASP A 259 -21.38 -6.60 -127.39
N GLN A 260 -22.51 -7.24 -127.10
CA GLN A 260 -23.42 -7.81 -128.09
C GLN A 260 -24.00 -6.73 -129.00
N ALA A 261 -24.55 -5.64 -128.45
CA ALA A 261 -25.11 -4.53 -129.24
C ALA A 261 -24.03 -3.82 -130.07
N VAL A 262 -22.80 -3.69 -129.58
CA VAL A 262 -21.65 -3.20 -130.36
C VAL A 262 -21.31 -4.20 -131.47
N GLY A 263 -21.35 -5.50 -131.18
CA GLY A 263 -21.26 -6.58 -132.17
C GLY A 263 -22.35 -6.45 -133.25
N GLU A 264 -23.61 -6.27 -132.86
CA GLU A 264 -24.76 -6.08 -133.76
C GLU A 264 -24.65 -4.77 -134.55
N ILE A 265 -24.25 -3.65 -133.95
CA ILE A 265 -23.98 -2.39 -134.66
C ILE A 265 -22.84 -2.58 -135.66
N SER A 266 -21.78 -3.31 -135.29
CA SER A 266 -20.69 -3.60 -136.21
C SER A 266 -21.18 -4.47 -137.37
N ALA A 267 -22.01 -5.48 -137.11
CA ALA A 267 -22.65 -6.30 -138.13
C ALA A 267 -23.59 -5.47 -139.03
N LEU A 268 -24.40 -4.58 -138.45
CA LEU A 268 -25.25 -3.65 -139.20
C LEU A 268 -24.44 -2.63 -140.00
N LYS A 269 -23.29 -2.17 -139.51
CA LYS A 269 -22.35 -1.35 -140.29
C LYS A 269 -21.77 -2.15 -141.45
N TYR A 270 -21.38 -3.40 -141.23
CA TYR A 270 -20.95 -4.31 -142.30
C TYR A 270 -22.08 -4.54 -143.33
N VAL A 271 -23.32 -4.75 -142.89
CA VAL A 271 -24.48 -4.91 -143.77
C VAL A 271 -24.82 -3.60 -144.49
N ASN A 272 -24.76 -2.44 -143.83
CA ASN A 272 -25.02 -1.14 -144.45
C ASN A 272 -23.95 -0.79 -145.48
N THR A 273 -22.68 -1.08 -145.20
CA THR A 273 -21.59 -0.93 -146.17
C THR A 273 -21.75 -1.91 -147.34
N ALA A 274 -22.18 -3.15 -147.10
CA ALA A 274 -22.52 -4.11 -148.16
C ALA A 274 -23.75 -3.67 -148.99
N LEU A 275 -24.81 -3.15 -148.36
CA LEU A 275 -26.00 -2.61 -149.02
C LEU A 275 -25.68 -1.33 -149.81
N ARG A 276 -24.82 -0.44 -149.29
CA ARG A 276 -24.32 0.72 -150.05
C ARG A 276 -23.54 0.26 -151.27
N ALA A 277 -22.67 -0.73 -151.13
CA ALA A 277 -21.98 -1.34 -152.27
C ALA A 277 -22.97 -1.96 -153.29
N GLN A 278 -24.08 -2.56 -152.84
CA GLN A 278 -25.15 -3.03 -153.71
C GLN A 278 -25.95 -1.90 -154.38
N VAL A 279 -26.28 -0.81 -153.67
CA VAL A 279 -26.99 0.35 -154.23
C VAL A 279 -26.13 1.10 -155.24
N ASP A 280 -24.83 1.27 -154.97
CA ASP A 280 -23.87 1.80 -155.95
C ASP A 280 -23.76 0.86 -157.17
N GLY A 281 -23.87 -0.45 -156.96
CA GLY A 281 -24.01 -1.46 -158.01
C GLY A 281 -25.28 -1.28 -158.85
N PHE A 282 -26.44 -0.96 -158.25
CA PHE A 282 -27.68 -0.71 -158.99
C PHE A 282 -27.69 0.63 -159.72
N LEU A 283 -27.11 1.69 -159.15
CA LEU A 283 -27.01 3.00 -159.79
C LEU A 283 -26.08 2.99 -161.01
N SER A 284 -25.14 2.04 -161.09
CA SER A 284 -24.29 1.85 -162.27
C SER A 284 -24.94 1.03 -163.40
N ALA A 285 -26.15 0.47 -163.19
CA ALA A 285 -26.77 -0.51 -164.09
C ALA A 285 -28.11 -0.05 -164.76
N LEU A 286 -28.46 1.25 -164.78
CA LEU A 286 -29.58 1.79 -165.58
C LEU A 286 -29.11 2.75 -166.71
N PRO A 287 -29.70 2.67 -167.93
CA PRO A 287 -29.28 3.44 -169.11
C PRO A 287 -29.85 4.87 -169.19
N LYS A 288 -29.08 5.77 -169.81
CA LYS A 288 -29.27 7.24 -169.88
C LYS A 288 -30.31 7.69 -170.92
N SER A 289 -31.34 8.45 -170.50
CA SER A 289 -32.08 9.42 -171.33
C SER A 289 -32.99 10.35 -170.49
N GLN A 290 -32.63 11.65 -170.42
CA GLN A 290 -33.42 12.86 -170.09
C GLN A 290 -34.09 12.94 -168.67
N ALA A 291 -34.14 14.05 -167.94
CA ALA A 291 -34.14 15.46 -168.31
C ALA A 291 -33.60 16.38 -167.20
N ASN A 292 -33.23 17.58 -167.64
CA ASN A 292 -32.83 18.82 -166.97
C ASN A 292 -33.48 19.16 -165.61
N GLY A 293 -32.74 19.91 -164.78
CA GLY A 293 -33.34 20.75 -163.73
C GLY A 293 -32.34 21.25 -162.69
N ALA A 294 -32.13 22.56 -162.66
CA ALA A 294 -31.21 23.29 -161.80
C ALA A 294 -31.73 23.46 -160.33
N PRO A 295 -30.98 24.11 -159.41
CA PRO A 295 -31.03 24.01 -157.93
C PRO A 295 -32.02 25.05 -157.29
N PRO A 296 -31.93 25.56 -156.02
CA PRO A 296 -31.27 25.19 -154.74
C PRO A 296 -32.26 25.23 -153.50
N VAL A 297 -31.70 25.41 -152.28
CA VAL A 297 -32.20 26.09 -151.04
C VAL A 297 -32.96 25.38 -149.89
N ALA A 298 -32.39 25.61 -148.69
CA ALA A 298 -32.98 26.21 -147.48
C ALA A 298 -33.91 25.43 -146.52
N ASN A 299 -33.44 25.38 -145.27
CA ASN A 299 -34.11 25.75 -144.01
C ASN A 299 -35.43 25.09 -143.59
N LEU A 300 -35.47 24.70 -142.31
CA LEU A 300 -36.52 24.92 -141.28
C LEU A 300 -36.20 23.92 -140.13
N ALA A 301 -35.72 24.26 -138.93
CA ALA A 301 -36.13 25.25 -137.91
C ALA A 301 -37.54 25.05 -137.33
N LYS A 302 -37.57 24.96 -135.98
CA LYS A 302 -38.71 25.07 -135.00
C LYS A 302 -39.40 23.73 -134.66
N ALA A 303 -39.82 23.43 -133.42
CA ALA A 303 -40.07 24.21 -132.20
C ALA A 303 -39.92 23.28 -130.96
N ARG A 304 -39.23 23.66 -129.88
CA ARG A 304 -39.76 24.32 -128.66
C ARG A 304 -41.16 23.87 -128.19
N LYS A 305 -41.23 23.23 -127.01
CA LYS A 305 -41.97 23.78 -125.84
C LYS A 305 -41.53 23.19 -124.50
N ARG A 306 -41.11 24.10 -123.61
CA ARG A 306 -40.96 24.01 -122.15
C ARG A 306 -42.31 23.72 -121.47
N VAL A 307 -42.30 23.05 -120.31
CA VAL A 307 -42.91 23.54 -119.06
C VAL A 307 -42.11 23.05 -117.86
N THR A 308 -41.95 23.96 -116.90
CA THR A 308 -41.22 23.94 -115.62
C THR A 308 -42.17 23.77 -114.42
N LYS A 309 -41.58 23.54 -113.22
CA LYS A 309 -42.15 23.77 -111.86
C LYS A 309 -43.17 22.73 -111.41
N SER A 310 -43.31 22.32 -110.14
CA SER A 310 -42.81 22.75 -108.82
C SER A 310 -43.13 21.61 -107.84
N GLY A 311 -42.32 21.34 -106.81
CA GLY A 311 -42.61 21.94 -105.52
C GLY A 311 -41.70 21.42 -104.41
N GLN A 312 -41.13 22.36 -103.67
CA GLN A 312 -40.64 22.23 -102.30
C GLN A 312 -41.81 22.42 -101.31
N ASN A 313 -41.74 21.74 -100.16
CA ASN A 313 -42.08 22.21 -98.79
C ASN A 313 -41.73 21.04 -97.87
N VAL A 314 -40.81 21.08 -96.88
CA VAL A 314 -40.52 21.99 -95.76
C VAL A 314 -41.66 22.12 -94.74
N ALA A 315 -41.48 21.47 -93.58
CA ALA A 315 -41.75 21.93 -92.21
C ALA A 315 -41.05 20.92 -91.26
N SER A 316 -40.04 21.18 -90.43
CA SER A 316 -39.63 22.25 -89.49
C SER A 316 -40.24 22.17 -88.08
N THR A 317 -39.34 21.94 -87.10
CA THR A 317 -39.35 22.35 -85.66
C THR A 317 -40.30 21.59 -84.70
N LYS A 318 -39.99 21.27 -83.41
CA LYS A 318 -39.23 21.90 -82.30
C LYS A 318 -38.69 20.80 -81.33
N ARG A 319 -37.49 20.90 -80.72
CA ARG A 319 -37.15 21.47 -79.37
C ARG A 319 -37.97 20.81 -78.23
N THR A 320 -37.44 20.13 -77.22
CA THR A 320 -36.65 20.64 -76.06
C THR A 320 -35.98 19.52 -75.21
N LYS A 321 -34.85 19.86 -74.56
CA LYS A 321 -34.11 19.17 -73.45
C LYS A 321 -34.96 19.07 -72.14
N PRO A 322 -34.37 18.78 -70.95
CA PRO A 322 -33.74 17.55 -70.44
C PRO A 322 -34.41 17.12 -69.11
N GLU A 323 -34.13 15.93 -68.57
CA GLU A 323 -34.27 15.72 -67.12
C GLU A 323 -33.40 14.58 -66.60
N SER A 324 -32.44 14.97 -65.77
CA SER A 324 -31.85 14.21 -64.68
C SER A 324 -32.91 13.89 -63.63
N LEU A 325 -32.81 12.74 -62.97
CA LEU A 325 -33.05 12.61 -61.52
C LEU A 325 -32.53 11.24 -61.05
N LEU A 326 -31.69 11.33 -60.02
CA LEU A 326 -31.45 10.41 -58.90
C LEU A 326 -31.44 8.90 -59.16
#